data_AF-A0A7K9BBR1-F1
#
_entry.id   AF-A0A7K9BBR1-F1
#
_cell.length_a   1.000
_cell.length_b   1.000
_cell.length_c   1.000
_cell.angle_alpha   90.00
_cell.angle_beta   90.00
_cell.angle_gamma   90.00
#
_symmetry.space_group_name_H-M   'P 1'
#
loop_
_entity.id
_entity.type
_entity.pdbx_description
1 polymer ?
#
loop_
_entity_poly.entity_id
_entity_poly.type
_entity_poly.pdbx_seq_one_letter_code
_entity_poly.pdbx_strand_id
1 'polypeptide(L)' 'MPGPGHKWSRPAEEEEEEEDPVDALVARTGCAAQHHAVQECMAAQQDWRRCQAQVQAFRECMAQRQQQRA' A
#
# COMPACT_ATOMS: atom_id res chain seq x y z
N MET A 1 26.46 18.59 20.98
CA MET A 1 27.03 17.97 19.78
C MET A 1 25.92 17.18 19.09
N PRO A 2 25.37 17.62 17.95
CA PRO A 2 24.42 16.82 17.19
C PRO A 2 25.19 15.73 16.41
N GLY A 3 24.74 14.47 16.54
CA GLY A 3 25.37 13.29 15.97
C GLY A 3 25.32 13.23 14.43
N PRO A 4 26.04 12.28 13.80
CA PRO A 4 26.15 12.20 12.36
C PRO A 4 24.80 11.79 11.75
N GLY A 5 24.18 12.73 11.04
CA GLY A 5 22.93 12.51 10.31
C GLY A 5 23.10 11.43 9.25
N HIS A 6 22.16 10.48 9.23
CA HIS A 6 22.08 9.45 8.20
C HIS A 6 21.82 10.14 6.85
N LYS A 7 22.83 10.13 5.97
CA LYS A 7 22.71 10.60 4.59
C LYS A 7 21.92 9.55 3.80
N TRP A 8 20.62 9.76 3.63
CA TRP A 8 19.82 8.99 2.68
C TRP A 8 20.12 9.50 1.27
N SER A 9 21.23 9.05 0.70
CA SER A 9 21.51 9.24 -0.72
C SER A 9 20.70 8.20 -1.47
N ARG A 10 19.50 8.56 -1.93
CA ARG A 10 18.83 7.77 -2.97
C ARG A 10 19.38 8.24 -4.31
N PRO A 11 20.04 7.39 -5.11
CA PRO A 11 20.43 7.76 -6.46
C PRO A 11 19.16 8.13 -7.21
N ALA A 12 19.14 9.35 -7.75
CA ALA A 12 18.14 9.79 -8.70
C ALA A 12 18.54 9.18 -10.05
N GLU A 13 18.24 7.90 -10.23
CA GLU A 13 18.44 7.21 -11.50
C GLU A 13 17.12 6.51 -11.78
N GLU A 14 16.49 6.95 -12.88
CA GLU A 14 15.38 6.30 -13.57
C GLU A 14 14.00 6.61 -12.98
N GLU A 15 13.45 7.75 -13.42
CA GLU A 15 12.00 7.99 -13.54
C GLU A 15 11.40 7.02 -14.58
N GLU A 16 11.58 5.71 -14.40
CA GLU A 16 10.59 4.78 -14.90
C GLU A 16 9.38 4.90 -13.96
N GLU A 17 8.20 4.81 -14.53
CA GLU A 17 6.92 4.79 -13.84
C GLU A 17 6.91 3.59 -12.88
N GLU A 18 7.57 3.73 -11.72
CA GLU A 18 7.79 2.65 -10.77
C GLU A 18 6.43 2.40 -10.11
N GLU A 19 5.64 1.50 -10.71
CA GLU A 19 4.46 0.94 -10.09
C GLU A 19 4.83 0.57 -8.66
N ASP A 20 4.11 1.12 -7.68
CA ASP A 20 4.44 0.88 -6.28
C ASP A 20 4.53 -0.64 -6.07
N PRO A 21 5.64 -1.14 -5.50
CA PRO A 21 5.84 -2.58 -5.37
C PRO A 21 4.69 -3.26 -4.62
N VAL A 22 3.95 -2.54 -3.77
CA VAL A 22 2.74 -3.04 -3.11
C VAL A 22 1.57 -3.11 -4.10
N ASP A 23 1.34 -2.10 -4.93
CA ASP A 23 0.30 -2.13 -5.97
C ASP A 23 0.52 -3.30 -6.95
N ALA A 24 1.75 -3.52 -7.41
CA ALA A 24 2.09 -4.65 -8.28
C ALA A 24 1.83 -6.01 -7.60
N LEU A 25 2.12 -6.14 -6.30
CA LEU A 25 1.81 -7.34 -5.53
C LEU A 25 0.31 -7.56 -5.38
N VAL A 26 -0.44 -6.49 -5.07
CA VAL A 26 -1.88 -6.52 -4.86
C VAL A 26 -2.63 -6.81 -6.17
N ALA A 27 -2.17 -6.30 -7.31
CA ALA A 27 -2.73 -6.65 -8.62
C ALA A 27 -2.73 -8.17 -8.85
N ARG A 28 -1.65 -8.85 -8.43
CA ARG A 28 -1.53 -10.32 -8.53
C ARG A 28 -2.40 -11.08 -7.53
N THR A 29 -2.85 -10.44 -6.44
CA THR A 29 -3.72 -11.08 -5.45
C THR A 29 -5.19 -11.07 -5.87
N GLY A 30 -5.59 -10.17 -6.78
CA GLY A 30 -6.99 -9.93 -7.12
C GLY A 30 -7.72 -9.03 -6.11
N CYS A 31 -7.01 -8.45 -5.15
CA CYS A 31 -7.56 -7.55 -4.13
C CYS A 31 -7.31 -6.06 -4.44
N ALA A 32 -7.00 -5.73 -5.70
CA ALA A 32 -6.69 -4.37 -6.14
C ALA A 32 -7.84 -3.39 -5.92
N ALA A 33 -9.09 -3.81 -6.16
CA ALA A 33 -10.25 -2.94 -5.94
C ALA A 33 -10.36 -2.47 -4.48
N GLN A 34 -10.17 -3.37 -3.51
CA GLN A 34 -10.21 -3.03 -2.09
C GLN A 34 -8.99 -2.19 -1.68
N HIS A 35 -7.84 -2.38 -2.33
CA HIS A 35 -6.66 -1.55 -2.10
C HIS A 35 -6.87 -0.12 -2.58
N HIS A 36 -7.36 0.07 -3.81
CA HIS A 36 -7.69 1.40 -4.32
C HIS A 36 -8.78 2.07 -3.49
N ALA A 37 -9.78 1.33 -3.00
CA ALA A 37 -10.78 1.90 -2.10
C ALA A 37 -10.18 2.46 -0.80
N VAL A 38 -9.12 1.81 -0.26
CA VAL A 38 -8.37 2.33 0.88
C VAL A 38 -7.57 3.57 0.47
N GLN A 39 -6.86 3.54 -0.66
CA GLN A 39 -6.11 4.70 -1.18
C GLN A 39 -7.02 5.91 -1.39
N GLU A 40 -8.18 5.74 -2.01
CA GLU A 40 -9.18 6.78 -2.24
C GLU A 40 -9.72 7.34 -0.93
N CYS A 41 -10.03 6.48 0.05
CA CYS A 41 -10.49 6.94 1.35
C CYS A 41 -9.41 7.75 2.07
N MET A 42 -8.15 7.30 2.01
CA MET A 42 -7.02 8.00 2.61
C MET A 42 -6.74 9.33 1.90
N ALA A 43 -6.86 9.39 0.58
CA ALA A 43 -6.74 10.62 -0.20
C ALA A 43 -7.84 11.64 0.15
N ALA A 44 -9.08 11.16 0.38
CA ALA A 44 -10.20 12.03 0.70
C ALA A 44 -10.25 12.47 2.18
N GLN A 45 -10.04 11.54 3.12
CA GLN A 45 -10.22 11.77 4.56
C GLN A 45 -8.90 12.07 5.29
N GLN A 46 -7.78 11.53 4.82
CA GLN A 46 -6.48 11.55 5.50
C GLN A 46 -6.52 11.03 6.95
N ASP A 47 -7.57 10.30 7.32
CA ASP A 47 -7.76 9.68 8.64
C ASP A 47 -8.09 8.20 8.46
N TRP A 48 -7.13 7.35 8.79
CA TRP A 48 -7.25 5.90 8.69
C TRP A 48 -8.37 5.33 9.58
N ARG A 49 -8.75 6.03 10.66
CA ARG A 49 -9.85 5.58 11.55
C ARG A 49 -11.19 5.64 10.83
N ARG A 50 -11.38 6.64 9.97
CA ARG A 50 -12.57 6.77 9.11
C ARG A 50 -12.56 5.79 7.94
N CYS A 51 -11.38 5.32 7.55
CA CYS A 51 -11.20 4.33 6.50
C CYS A 51 -11.22 2.88 7.00
N GLN A 52 -11.64 2.62 8.25
CA GLN A 52 -11.65 1.28 8.81
C GLN A 52 -12.45 0.29 7.96
N ALA A 53 -13.61 0.69 7.42
CA ALA A 53 -14.43 -0.20 6.60
C ALA A 53 -13.68 -0.69 5.36
N GLN A 54 -13.01 0.21 4.65
CA GLN A 54 -12.20 -0.09 3.46
C GLN A 54 -11.00 -0.97 3.81
N VAL A 55 -10.33 -0.65 4.94
CA VAL A 55 -9.18 -1.44 5.42
C VAL A 55 -9.61 -2.86 5.79
N GLN A 56 -10.76 -3.04 6.45
CA GLN A 56 -11.25 -4.37 6.78
C GLN A 56 -11.61 -5.18 5.54
N ALA A 57 -12.29 -4.57 4.55
CA ALA A 57 -12.59 -5.23 3.28
C ALA A 57 -11.32 -5.71 2.56
N PHE A 58 -10.25 -4.89 2.57
CA PHE A 58 -8.96 -5.30 2.01
C PHE A 58 -8.34 -6.48 2.77
N ARG A 59 -8.39 -6.45 4.11
CA ARG A 59 -7.88 -7.56 4.95
C ARG A 59 -8.64 -8.86 4.70
N GLU A 60 -9.96 -8.80 4.58
CA GLU A 60 -10.81 -9.96 4.29
C GLU A 60 -10.47 -10.58 2.94
N CYS A 61 -10.31 -9.75 1.89
CA CYS A 61 -9.90 -10.23 0.58
C CYS A 61 -8.55 -10.95 0.63
N MET A 62 -7.57 -10.35 1.30
CA MET A 62 -6.23 -10.94 1.43
C MET A 62 -6.24 -12.23 2.26
N ALA A 63 -7.05 -12.28 3.33
CA ALA A 63 -7.22 -13.50 4.12
C ALA A 63 -7.84 -14.64 3.30
N GLN A 64 -8.86 -14.35 2.49
CA GLN A 64 -9.43 -15.33 1.56
C GLN A 64 -8.39 -15.82 0.54
N ARG A 65 -7.58 -14.91 -0.02
CA ARG A 65 -6.51 -15.31 -0.95
C ARG A 65 -5.46 -16.20 -0.27
N GLN A 66 -5.12 -15.94 0.99
CA GLN A 66 -4.19 -16.78 1.74
C GLN A 66 -4.77 -18.18 1.96
N GLN A 67 -6.06 -18.29 2.31
CA GLN A 67 -6.74 -19.58 2.45
C GLN A 67 -6.78 -20.37 1.14
N GLN A 68 -6.98 -19.71 0.00
CA GLN A 68 -6.95 -20.36 -1.32
C GLN A 68 -5.53 -20.80 -1.77
N ARG A 69 -4.48 -20.28 -1.12
CA ARG A 69 -3.07 -20.64 -1.40
C ARG A 69 -2.52 -21.70 -0.45
N ALA A 70 -3.22 -21.99 0.64
CA ALA A 70 -2.86 -22.99 1.65
C ALA A 70 -3.34 -24.38 1.23
#